data_AF-A0A2P7B5M2-F1
#
_entry.id   AF-A0A2P7B5M2-F1
#
_cell.length_a   1.000
_cell.length_b   1.000
_cell.length_c   1.000
_cell.angle_alpha   90.00
_cell.angle_beta   90.00
_cell.angle_gamma   90.00
#
_symmetry.space_group_name_H-M   'P 1'
#
loop_
_entity.id
_entity.type
_entity.pdbx_description
1 polymer ?
#
loop_
_entity_poly.entity_id
_entity_poly.type
_entity_poly.pdbx_seq_one_letter_code
_entity_poly.pdbx_strand_id
1 'polypeptide(L)' 'MSHPDTAVRVFIVEGRLTITAVKFPCAKDAMRAVRKYPVLQVEIEGEGTMLPEEFMAYCTDHGLTN' A
#
# COMPACT_ATOMS: atom_id res chain seq x y z
N MET A 1 17.47 -9.82 6.04
CA MET A 1 17.74 -8.62 5.22
C MET A 1 16.40 -8.04 4.87
N SER A 2 16.06 -6.90 5.47
CA SER A 2 14.83 -6.15 5.20
C SER A 2 14.80 -5.80 3.71
N HIS A 3 13.70 -6.01 3.01
CA HIS A 3 13.53 -5.60 1.61
C HIS A 3 12.72 -4.29 1.56
N PRO A 4 13.37 -3.12 1.70
CA PRO A 4 12.71 -1.83 1.52
C PRO A 4 12.33 -1.54 0.05
N ASP A 5 12.72 -2.41 -0.90
CA ASP A 5 12.50 -2.27 -2.35
C ASP A 5 11.34 -3.13 -2.88
N THR A 6 10.48 -3.65 -2.00
CA THR A 6 9.31 -4.40 -2.46
C THR A 6 8.29 -3.43 -3.05
N ALA A 7 8.01 -3.60 -4.34
CA ALA A 7 7.05 -2.75 -5.01
C ALA A 7 5.63 -3.03 -4.51
N VAL A 8 4.87 -1.95 -4.33
CA VAL A 8 3.53 -2.00 -3.76
C VAL A 8 2.54 -1.41 -4.75
N ARG A 9 1.48 -2.12 -5.08
CA ARG A 9 0.38 -1.63 -5.92
C ARG A 9 -0.81 -1.28 -5.04
N VAL A 10 -1.28 -0.04 -5.12
CA VAL A 10 -2.40 0.49 -4.33
C VAL A 10 -3.57 0.74 -5.25
N PHE A 11 -4.76 0.27 -4.88
CA PHE A 11 -5.99 0.45 -5.65
C PHE A 11 -6.83 1.57 -5.04
N ILE A 12 -6.80 2.75 -5.65
CA ILE A 12 -7.49 3.95 -5.17
C ILE A 12 -8.88 4.03 -5.81
N VAL A 13 -9.90 4.33 -5.01
CA VAL A 13 -11.27 4.55 -5.47
C VAL A 13 -11.47 6.02 -5.81
N GLU A 14 -11.80 6.34 -7.06
CA GLU A 14 -12.07 7.69 -7.53
C GLU A 14 -13.57 7.82 -7.88
N GLY A 15 -14.32 8.51 -7.03
CA GLY A 15 -15.76 8.67 -7.21
C GLY A 15 -16.54 7.38 -6.94
N ARG A 16 -17.60 7.13 -7.73
CA ARG A 16 -18.53 6.01 -7.46
C ARG A 16 -18.14 4.67 -8.09
N LEU A 17 -17.21 4.65 -9.07
CA LEU A 17 -16.96 3.44 -9.87
C LEU A 17 -15.56 3.33 -10.48
N THR A 18 -14.71 4.35 -10.35
CA THR A 18 -13.37 4.30 -10.94
C THR A 18 -12.40 3.74 -9.92
N ILE A 19 -11.61 2.74 -10.32
CA ILE A 19 -10.52 2.19 -9.50
C ILE A 19 -9.22 2.39 -10.28
N THR A 20 -8.29 3.13 -9.69
CA THR A 20 -6.98 3.40 -10.27
C THR A 20 -5.92 2.62 -9.51
N ALA A 21 -5.19 1.76 -10.20
CA ALA A 21 -4.07 1.02 -9.64
C ALA A 21 -2.77 1.82 -9.81
N VAL A 22 -2.12 2.16 -8.70
CA VAL A 22 -0.86 2.92 -8.68
C VAL A 22 0.25 2.05 -8.12
N LYS A 23 1.35 1.86 -8.87
CA LYS A 23 2.53 1.12 -8.41
C LYS A 23 3.52 2.10 -7.75
N PHE A 24 3.91 1.81 -6.53
CA PHE A 24 4.92 2.52 -5.75
C PHE A 24 6.19 1.67 -5.65
N PRO A 25 7.37 2.29 -5.66
CA PRO A 25 8.65 1.58 -5.60
C PRO A 25 8.94 1.01 -4.20
N CYS A 26 8.30 1.55 -3.15
CA CYS A 26 8.47 1.07 -1.79
C CYS A 26 7.18 1.23 -0.95
N ALA A 27 7.11 0.49 0.14
CA ALA A 27 5.99 0.53 1.08
C ALA A 27 5.81 1.91 1.75
N LYS A 28 6.89 2.68 1.95
CA LYS A 28 6.81 4.02 2.57
C LYS A 28 6.02 5.02 1.70
N ASP A 29 6.19 4.98 0.38
CA ASP A 29 5.42 5.84 -0.53
C ASP A 29 3.97 5.38 -0.64
N ALA A 30 3.75 4.05 -0.68
CA ALA A 30 2.40 3.48 -0.67
C ALA A 30 1.63 3.85 0.61
N MET A 31 2.26 3.86 1.78
CA MET A 31 1.66 4.33 3.04
C MET A 31 1.12 5.75 2.95
N ARG A 32 1.86 6.65 2.28
CA ARG A 32 1.41 8.05 2.10
C ARG A 32 0.15 8.11 1.24
N ALA A 33 0.07 7.27 0.20
CA ALA A 33 -1.12 7.16 -0.62
C ALA A 33 -2.31 6.58 0.15
N VAL A 34 -2.10 5.50 0.91
CA VAL A 34 -3.13 4.84 1.75
C VAL A 34 -3.72 5.79 2.79
N ARG A 35 -2.92 6.68 3.37
CA ARG A 35 -3.41 7.70 4.32
C ARG A 35 -4.17 8.84 3.67
N LYS A 36 -3.90 9.13 2.39
CA LYS A 36 -4.42 10.32 1.69
C LYS A 36 -5.68 10.03 0.88
N TYR A 37 -5.78 8.84 0.32
CA TYR A 37 -6.83 8.48 -0.63
C TYR A 37 -7.71 7.36 -0.08
N PRO A 38 -8.98 7.27 -0.51
CA PRO A 38 -9.81 6.11 -0.24
C PRO A 38 -9.28 4.91 -1.03
N VAL A 39 -8.59 4.00 -0.34
CA VAL A 39 -7.99 2.80 -0.93
C VAL A 39 -8.91 1.61 -0.72
N LEU A 40 -9.11 0.82 -1.78
CA LEU A 40 -9.84 -0.44 -1.73
C LEU A 40 -8.95 -1.58 -1.24
N GLN A 41 -7.73 -1.67 -1.78
CA GLN A 41 -6.83 -2.77 -1.53
C GLN A 41 -5.36 -2.38 -1.79
N VAL A 42 -4.45 -3.10 -1.17
CA VAL A 42 -3.00 -2.98 -1.37
C VAL A 42 -2.42 -4.36 -1.72
N GLU A 43 -1.61 -4.42 -2.76
CA GLU A 43 -0.86 -5.61 -3.19
C GLU A 43 0.63 -5.36 -2.97
N ILE A 44 1.28 -6.22 -2.19
CA ILE A 44 2.72 -6.19 -1.99
C ILE A 44 3.33 -7.34 -2.80
N GLU A 45 4.30 -7.01 -3.65
CA GLU A 45 5.00 -8.00 -4.49
C GLU A 45 5.68 -9.07 -3.61
N GLY A 46 5.25 -10.33 -3.71
CA GLY A 46 5.79 -11.45 -2.92
C GLY A 46 5.09 -11.76 -1.58
N GLU A 47 4.24 -10.87 -1.07
CA GLU A 47 3.44 -11.10 0.15
C GLU A 47 1.95 -11.32 -0.17
N GLY A 48 1.46 -10.74 -1.27
CA GLY A 48 0.08 -10.87 -1.72
C GLY A 48 -0.75 -9.62 -1.44
N THR A 49 -2.07 -9.81 -1.40
CA THR A 49 -3.04 -8.71 -1.35
C THR A 49 -3.67 -8.60 0.04
N MET A 50 -3.81 -7.38 0.53
CA MET A 50 -4.27 -7.06 1.88
C MET A 50 -5.13 -5.80 1.90
N LEU A 51 -5.93 -5.66 2.96
CA LEU A 51 -6.72 -4.46 3.20
C LEU A 51 -5.83 -3.27 3.62
N PRO A 52 -6.29 -2.03 3.44
CA PRO A 52 -5.52 -0.84 3.83
C PRO A 52 -5.06 -0.85 5.28
N GLU A 53 -5.91 -1.28 6.22
CA GLU A 53 -5.61 -1.39 7.64
C GLU A 53 -4.56 -2.47 7.95
N GLU A 54 -4.63 -3.61 7.26
CA GLU A 54 -3.65 -4.71 7.36
C GLU A 54 -2.29 -4.25 6.83
N PHE A 55 -2.29 -3.50 5.73
CA PHE A 55 -1.08 -2.88 5.19
C PHE A 55 -0.45 -1.89 6.16
N MET A 56 -1.25 -1.06 6.84
CA MET A 56 -0.75 -0.12 7.84
C MET A 56 -0.17 -0.82 9.08
N ALA A 57 -0.79 -1.93 9.52
CA ALA A 57 -0.25 -2.78 10.57
C ALA A 57 1.08 -3.42 10.14
N TYR A 58 1.11 -4.03 8.94
CA TYR A 58 2.33 -4.60 8.34
C TYR A 58 3.48 -3.61 8.32
N CYS A 59 3.23 -2.37 7.88
CA CYS A 59 4.27 -1.33 7.86
C CYS A 59 4.77 -0.98 9.27
N THR A 60 3.89 -0.96 10.26
CA THR A 60 4.25 -0.66 11.65
C THR A 60 5.11 -1.76 12.25
N ASP A 61 4.72 -3.02 12.06
CA ASP A 61 5.45 -4.20 12.55
C ASP A 61 6.85 -4.33 11.94
N HIS A 62 7.02 -3.88 10.69
CA HIS A 62 8.29 -3.87 9.98
C HIS A 62 9.13 -2.61 10.25
N GLY A 63 8.70 -1.73 11.16
CA GLY A 63 9.42 -0.50 11.49
C GLY A 63 9.48 0.52 10.34
N LEU A 64 8.59 0.39 9.35
CA LEU A 64 8.40 1.35 8.27
C LEU A 64 7.58 2.53 8.81
N THR A 65 8.18 3.27 9.73
CA THR A 65 7.61 4.50 10.28
C THR A 65 8.12 5.71 9.47
N ASN A 66 7.27 6.74 9.37
CA ASN A 66 7.51 7.88 8.51
C ASN A 66 8.62 8.78 9.07
#